data_AF-A0A2Z7D0Y8-F1
#
_entry.id   AF-A0A2Z7D0Y8-F1
#
_cell.length_a   1.000
_cell.length_b   1.000
_cell.length_c   1.000
_cell.angle_alpha   90.00
_cell.angle_beta   90.00
_cell.angle_gamma   90.00
#
_symmetry.space_group_name_H-M   'P 1'
#
loop_
_entity.id
_entity.type
_entity.pdbx_description
1 polymer ?
#
loop_
_entity_poly.entity_id
_entity_poly.type
_entity_poly.pdbx_seq_one_letter_code
_entity_poly.pdbx_strand_id
1 'polypeptide(L)'
;MVKLQSLRREFETLSMQSNESVQDFLSRTKAVVNRMKSYGENINDGTVVAKILRSLTPRFDHVVAAIEESKDLSVFTVAELMGSLQAHEDRLNRSQ
;
A
#
# COMPACT_ATOMS: atom_id res chain seq x y z
N MET A 1 0.05 22.46 11.60
CA MET A 1 0.18 21.49 12.71
C MET A 1 -0.95 20.45 12.71
N VAL A 2 -2.23 20.84 12.96
CA VAL A 2 -3.35 19.87 13.13
C VAL A 2 -3.62 19.01 11.89
N LYS A 3 -3.63 19.60 10.68
CA LYS A 3 -3.95 18.86 9.43
C LYS A 3 -2.95 17.75 9.08
N LEU A 4 -1.65 18.01 9.27
CA LEU A 4 -0.61 17.01 9.01
C LEU A 4 -0.67 15.86 10.02
N GLN A 5 -0.95 16.15 11.29
CA GLN A 5 -1.14 15.11 12.31
C GLN A 5 -2.36 14.24 12.02
N SER A 6 -3.46 14.84 11.54
CA SER A 6 -4.62 14.07 11.09
C SER A 6 -4.29 13.15 9.91
N LEU A 7 -3.49 13.61 8.95
CA LEU A 7 -3.05 12.80 7.81
C LEU A 7 -2.11 11.66 8.22
N ARG A 8 -1.20 11.90 9.17
CA ARG A 8 -0.35 10.84 9.74
C ARG A 8 -1.18 9.74 10.39
N ARG A 9 -2.19 10.14 11.18
CA ARG A 9 -3.13 9.18 11.79
C ARG A 9 -3.95 8.45 10.72
N GLU A 10 -4.44 9.15 9.70
CA GLU A 10 -5.15 8.55 8.57
C GLU A 10 -4.25 7.51 7.87
N PHE A 11 -2.99 7.84 7.60
CA PHE A 11 -2.01 6.91 7.05
C PHE A 11 -1.72 5.73 7.97
N GLU A 12 -1.50 5.95 9.28
CA GLU A 12 -1.22 4.88 10.24
C GLU A 12 -2.38 3.88 10.36
N THR A 13 -3.61 4.38 10.37
CA THR A 13 -4.83 3.55 10.50
C THR A 13 -5.35 3.00 9.17
N LEU A 14 -4.76 3.40 8.04
CA LEU A 14 -5.21 2.98 6.72
C LEU A 14 -5.13 1.45 6.58
N SER A 15 -6.23 0.82 6.21
CA SER A 15 -6.30 -0.63 5.93
C SER A 15 -7.17 -0.91 4.70
N MET A 16 -6.86 -2.01 4.02
CA MET A 16 -7.67 -2.55 2.94
C MET A 16 -8.92 -3.20 3.53
N GLN A 17 -10.08 -2.91 2.94
CA GLN A 17 -11.34 -3.54 3.34
C GLN A 17 -11.50 -4.91 2.66
N SER A 18 -12.29 -5.81 3.25
CA SER A 18 -12.46 -7.19 2.77
C SER A 18 -13.04 -7.29 1.35
N ASN A 19 -13.83 -6.32 0.93
CA ASN A 19 -14.50 -6.24 -0.38
C ASN A 19 -13.93 -5.15 -1.28
N GLU A 20 -12.82 -4.54 -0.89
CA GLU A 20 -12.18 -3.48 -1.65
C GLU A 20 -11.20 -4.08 -2.67
N SER A 21 -11.13 -3.50 -3.86
CA SER A 21 -10.12 -3.89 -4.85
C SER A 21 -8.73 -3.37 -4.47
N VAL A 22 -7.69 -4.07 -4.92
CA VAL A 22 -6.30 -3.59 -4.77
C VAL A 22 -6.14 -2.19 -5.37
N GLN A 23 -6.73 -1.93 -6.52
CA GLN A 23 -6.69 -0.63 -7.18
C GLN A 23 -7.29 0.50 -6.32
N ASP A 24 -8.45 0.27 -5.71
CA ASP A 24 -9.12 1.26 -4.86
C ASP A 24 -8.30 1.55 -3.60
N PHE A 25 -7.79 0.51 -2.96
CA PHE A 25 -6.95 0.64 -1.77
C PHE A 25 -5.67 1.44 -2.04
N LEU A 26 -4.99 1.12 -3.14
CA LEU A 26 -3.77 1.83 -3.56
C LEU A 26 -4.07 3.29 -3.92
N SER A 27 -5.22 3.56 -4.54
CA SER A 27 -5.66 4.92 -4.87
C SER A 27 -5.89 5.75 -3.62
N ARG A 28 -6.54 5.20 -2.59
CA ARG A 28 -6.70 5.88 -1.29
C ARG A 28 -5.36 6.13 -0.62
N THR A 29 -4.47 5.13 -0.60
CA THR A 29 -3.12 5.26 -0.04
C THR A 29 -2.36 6.40 -0.70
N LYS A 30 -2.36 6.45 -2.04
CA LYS A 30 -1.70 7.50 -2.83
C LYS A 30 -2.29 8.88 -2.54
N ALA A 31 -3.61 9.00 -2.36
CA ALA A 31 -4.25 10.26 -2.01
C ALA A 31 -3.77 10.79 -0.65
N VAL A 32 -3.67 9.94 0.37
CA VAL A 32 -3.16 10.32 1.70
C VAL A 32 -1.68 10.74 1.62
N VAL A 33 -0.85 9.93 0.96
CA VAL A 33 0.58 10.21 0.77
C VAL A 33 0.81 11.53 0.04
N ASN A 34 0.07 11.79 -1.04
CA ASN A 34 0.17 13.04 -1.80
C ASN A 34 -0.23 14.25 -0.95
N ARG A 35 -1.29 14.12 -0.13
CA ARG A 35 -1.68 15.18 0.82
C ARG A 35 -0.58 15.41 1.85
N MET A 36 0.01 14.35 2.42
CA MET A 36 1.14 14.49 3.36
C MET A 36 2.34 15.20 2.73
N LYS A 37 2.74 14.79 1.52
CA LYS A 37 3.82 15.43 0.75
C LYS A 37 3.53 16.91 0.48
N SER A 38 2.28 17.27 0.17
CA SER A 38 1.88 18.68 -0.03
C SER A 38 2.01 19.56 1.22
N TYR A 39 2.03 18.95 2.41
CA TYR A 39 2.31 19.63 3.67
C TYR A 39 3.80 19.63 4.06
N GLY A 40 4.70 19.19 3.18
CA GLY A 40 6.14 19.16 3.40
C GLY A 40 6.64 17.89 4.11
N GLU A 41 5.80 16.87 4.28
CA GLU A 41 6.24 15.60 4.85
C GLU A 41 7.17 14.88 3.87
N ASN A 42 8.35 14.47 4.34
CA ASN A 42 9.23 13.60 3.57
C ASN A 42 8.86 12.14 3.80
N ILE A 43 8.06 11.56 2.90
CA ILE A 43 7.70 10.15 2.91
C ILE A 43 8.24 9.46 1.65
N ASN A 44 9.13 8.49 1.86
CA ASN A 44 9.78 7.73 0.80
C ASN A 44 8.97 6.48 0.41
N ASP A 45 9.32 5.90 -0.73
CA ASP A 45 8.63 4.73 -1.28
C ASP A 45 8.70 3.52 -0.34
N GLY A 46 9.84 3.25 0.30
CA GLY A 46 9.96 2.15 1.27
C GLY A 46 8.98 2.25 2.44
N THR A 47 8.73 3.46 2.95
CA THR A 47 7.71 3.71 4.00
C THR A 47 6.31 3.41 3.49
N VAL A 48 6.00 3.81 2.25
CA VAL A 48 4.69 3.56 1.64
C VAL A 48 4.50 2.08 1.34
N VAL A 49 5.52 1.40 0.80
CA VAL A 49 5.54 -0.05 0.53
C VAL A 49 5.31 -0.84 1.82
N ALA A 50 6.09 -0.58 2.86
CA ALA A 50 5.93 -1.25 4.16
C ALA A 50 4.58 -0.96 4.80
N LYS A 51 4.00 0.23 4.55
CA LYS A 51 2.63 0.52 4.99
C LYS A 51 1.61 -0.31 4.22
N ILE A 52 1.70 -0.36 2.89
CA ILE A 52 0.77 -1.13 2.04
C ILE A 52 0.79 -2.60 2.44
N LEU A 53 1.96 -3.24 2.49
CA LEU A 53 2.10 -4.67 2.82
C LEU A 53 1.46 -5.03 4.17
N ARG A 54 1.66 -4.22 5.21
CA ARG A 54 1.06 -4.43 6.55
C ARG A 54 -0.44 -4.16 6.64
N SER A 55 -1.03 -3.62 5.57
CA SER A 55 -2.41 -3.12 5.57
C SER A 55 -3.32 -3.87 4.60
N LEU A 56 -2.77 -4.84 3.86
CA LEU A 56 -3.52 -5.75 3.02
C LEU A 56 -4.33 -6.72 3.87
N THR A 57 -5.37 -7.30 3.26
CA THR A 57 -6.17 -8.36 3.90
C THR A 57 -5.43 -9.70 3.87
N PRO A 58 -5.78 -10.67 4.74
CA PRO A 58 -5.10 -11.98 4.80
C PRO A 58 -5.08 -12.77 3.48
N ARG A 59 -6.00 -12.45 2.55
CA ARG A 59 -6.03 -13.00 1.18
C ARG A 59 -4.70 -12.77 0.44
N PHE A 60 -3.92 -11.78 0.82
CA PHE A 60 -2.63 -11.45 0.20
C PHE A 60 -1.41 -11.94 1.00
N ASP A 61 -1.56 -12.64 2.12
CA ASP A 61 -0.45 -13.03 3.01
C ASP A 61 0.65 -13.80 2.24
N HIS A 62 0.27 -14.71 1.34
CA HIS A 62 1.23 -15.45 0.52
C HIS A 62 2.02 -14.56 -0.44
N VAL A 63 1.41 -13.50 -0.98
CA VAL A 63 2.09 -12.53 -1.85
C VAL A 63 3.01 -11.64 -1.04
N VAL A 64 2.57 -11.22 0.15
CA VAL A 64 3.37 -10.41 1.07
C VAL A 64 4.64 -11.17 1.44
N ALA A 65 4.52 -12.42 1.89
CA ALA A 65 5.67 -13.26 2.22
C ALA A 65 6.64 -13.41 1.02
N ALA A 66 6.11 -13.70 -0.17
CA ALA A 66 6.94 -13.83 -1.38
C ALA A 66 7.67 -12.53 -1.75
N ILE A 67 7.04 -11.36 -1.55
CA ILE A 67 7.68 -10.06 -1.79
C ILE A 67 8.77 -9.80 -0.75
N GLU A 68 8.48 -10.02 0.54
CA GLU A 68 9.44 -9.82 1.63
C GLU A 68 10.67 -10.73 1.52
N GLU A 69 10.49 -11.96 1.02
CA GLU A 69 11.59 -12.89 0.79
C GLU A 69 12.42 -12.58 -0.46
N SER A 70 11.82 -11.99 -1.50
CA SER A 70 12.46 -11.85 -2.82
C SER A 70 12.90 -10.43 -3.18
N LYS A 71 12.44 -9.39 -2.47
CA LYS A 71 12.68 -7.99 -2.79
C LYS A 71 13.36 -7.27 -1.64
N ASP A 72 14.33 -6.43 -1.97
CA ASP A 72 14.83 -5.42 -1.05
C ASP A 72 13.85 -4.26 -0.97
N LEU A 73 13.08 -4.19 0.13
CA LEU A 73 12.07 -3.16 0.35
C LEU A 73 12.65 -1.74 0.46
N SER A 74 13.97 -1.57 0.61
CA SER A 74 14.62 -0.26 0.64
C SER A 74 14.68 0.42 -0.74
N VAL A 75 14.69 -0.39 -1.81
CA VAL A 75 14.73 0.07 -3.21
C VAL A 75 13.47 -0.29 -3.99
N PHE A 76 12.61 -1.14 -3.43
CA PHE A 76 11.36 -1.55 -4.07
C PHE A 76 10.40 -0.37 -4.19
N THR A 77 9.96 -0.07 -5.42
CA THR A 77 9.12 1.10 -5.68
C THR A 77 7.64 0.82 -5.44
N VAL A 78 6.87 1.88 -5.18
CA VAL A 78 5.41 1.74 -5.07
C VAL A 78 4.82 1.22 -6.37
N ALA A 79 5.33 1.66 -7.53
CA ALA A 79 4.82 1.24 -8.84
C ALA A 79 4.99 -0.29 -9.09
N GLU A 80 6.13 -0.85 -8.73
CA GLU A 80 6.38 -2.29 -8.85
C GLU A 80 5.49 -3.11 -7.90
N LEU A 81 5.29 -2.62 -6.67
CA LEU A 81 4.36 -3.23 -5.72
C LEU A 81 2.93 -3.23 -6.29
N MET A 82 2.46 -2.09 -6.81
CA MET A 82 1.13 -1.98 -7.42
C MET A 82 0.93 -3.00 -8.54
N GLY A 83 1.90 -3.14 -9.44
CA GLY A 83 1.82 -4.11 -10.53
C GLY A 83 1.78 -5.55 -10.03
N SER A 84 2.56 -5.88 -9.00
CA SER A 84 2.60 -7.22 -8.40
C SER A 84 1.27 -7.61 -7.74
N LEU A 85 0.68 -6.68 -6.96
CA LEU A 85 -0.59 -6.89 -6.28
C LEU A 85 -1.76 -6.98 -7.26
N GLN A 86 -1.82 -6.09 -8.26
CA GLN A 86 -2.90 -6.11 -9.25
C GLN A 86 -2.87 -7.39 -10.09
N ALA A 87 -1.69 -7.81 -10.54
CA ALA A 87 -1.54 -9.05 -11.29
C ALA A 87 -1.96 -10.27 -10.47
N HIS A 88 -1.77 -10.26 -9.14
CA HIS A 88 -2.24 -11.32 -8.27
C HIS A 88 -3.76 -11.30 -8.08
N GLU A 89 -4.35 -10.13 -7.84
CA GLU A 89 -5.80 -9.97 -7.74
C GLU A 89 -6.50 -10.46 -9.02
N ASP A 90 -5.99 -10.10 -10.20
CA ASP A 90 -6.52 -10.54 -11.49
C ASP A 90 -6.48 -12.08 -11.63
N ARG A 91 -5.40 -12.73 -11.18
CA ARG A 91 -5.29 -14.20 -11.20
C ARG A 91 -6.31 -14.85 -10.27
N LEU A 92 -6.47 -14.33 -9.06
CA LEU A 92 -7.45 -14.84 -8.10
C LEU A 92 -8.88 -14.70 -8.63
N ASN A 93 -9.21 -13.56 -9.25
CA ASN A 93 -10.53 -13.30 -9.81
C ASN A 93 -10.84 -14.17 -11.04
N ARG A 94 -9.82 -14.63 -11.79
CA ARG A 94 -10.00 -15.59 -12.90
C ARG A 94 -10.18 -17.04 -12.42
N SER A 95 -9.75 -17.36 -11.21
CA SER A 95 -9.86 -18.69 -10.61
C SER A 95 -11.12 -18.90 -9.75
N GLN A 96 -12.03 -17.92 -9.74
CA GLN A 96 -13.30 -17.94 -9.02
C GLN A 96 -14.48 -18.17 -9.97
#